data_AF-A0AAU9KNB4-F1
#
_entry.id   AF-A0AAU9KNB4-F1
#
_cell.length_a   1.000
_cell.length_b   1.000
_cell.length_c   1.000
_cell.angle_alpha   90.00
_cell.angle_beta   90.00
_cell.angle_gamma   90.00
#
_symmetry.space_group_name_H-M   'P 1'
#
loop_
_entity.id
_entity.type
_entity.pdbx_description
1 polymer ?
#
loop_
_entity_poly.entity_id
_entity_poly.type
_entity_poly.pdbx_seq_one_letter_code
_entity_poly.pdbx_strand_id
1 'polypeptide(L)'
;MVIPTSMFLGLAIMPMASNLAIDLAEEVPSFHVPVFNYETLTTGNTPYKVLDALKKDRIISFSNVPSYSQIRDSYHNMAAACAVSAQDANPNFLHHKTLTDGAKRYVISATSGQDANAAAITTDTTCPGYKDIYTQFSSLLEMVVLSVGTTLDATDFTMKDSYGQTVSSH
;
A
#
# COMPACT_ATOMS: atom_id res chain seq x y z
N MET A 1 -18.72 -81.99 -3.50
CA MET A 1 -18.98 -80.53 -3.57
C MET A 1 -17.63 -79.85 -3.64
N VAL A 2 -17.40 -79.05 -4.69
CA VAL A 2 -16.10 -78.60 -5.18
C VAL A 2 -15.49 -77.56 -4.23
N ILE A 3 -14.21 -77.71 -3.90
CA ILE A 3 -13.40 -76.68 -3.24
C ILE A 3 -12.45 -76.10 -4.30
N PRO A 4 -12.50 -74.79 -4.58
CA PRO A 4 -11.41 -74.08 -5.24
C PRO A 4 -10.84 -72.94 -4.37
N THR A 5 -9.54 -73.07 -4.11
CA THR A 5 -8.44 -72.09 -4.29
C THR A 5 -8.69 -70.56 -4.37
N SER A 6 -7.87 -69.84 -3.60
CA SER A 6 -6.90 -68.78 -4.00
C SER A 6 -7.08 -67.31 -3.57
N MET A 7 -6.10 -66.89 -2.74
CA MET A 7 -5.18 -65.73 -2.85
C MET A 7 -5.60 -64.26 -2.63
N PHE A 8 -4.58 -63.55 -2.10
CA PHE A 8 -4.28 -62.11 -1.99
C PHE A 8 -4.75 -61.37 -0.72
N LEU A 9 -3.87 -61.07 0.26
CA LEU A 9 -2.69 -60.17 0.31
C LEU A 9 -3.07 -58.68 0.26
N GLY A 10 -2.67 -57.93 1.30
CA GLY A 10 -2.51 -56.47 1.21
C GLY A 10 -3.09 -55.65 2.36
N LEU A 11 -2.49 -55.71 3.55
CA LEU A 11 -2.71 -54.70 4.60
C LEU A 11 -1.92 -53.43 4.20
N ALA A 12 -2.57 -52.50 3.49
CA ALA A 12 -1.98 -51.19 3.21
C ALA A 12 -2.27 -50.25 4.38
N ILE A 13 -1.29 -50.10 5.27
CA ILE A 13 -1.29 -49.04 6.29
C ILE A 13 -0.97 -47.74 5.55
N MET A 14 -1.97 -46.89 5.31
CA MET A 14 -1.76 -45.54 4.82
C MET A 14 -1.08 -44.71 5.93
N PRO A 15 0.12 -44.17 5.72
CA PRO A 15 0.64 -43.14 6.61
C PRO A 15 -0.21 -41.89 6.40
N MET A 16 -0.96 -41.49 7.43
CA MET A 16 -1.58 -40.17 7.47
C MET A 16 -0.44 -39.15 7.51
N ALA A 17 -0.19 -38.50 6.37
CA ALA A 17 0.61 -37.30 6.33
C ALA A 17 -0.16 -36.22 7.09
N SER A 18 0.15 -36.06 8.37
CA SER A 18 -0.22 -34.88 9.14
C SER A 18 0.44 -33.68 8.47
N ASN A 19 -0.33 -32.91 7.71
CA ASN A 19 0.03 -31.57 7.28
C ASN A 19 0.27 -30.75 8.55
N LEU A 20 1.53 -30.62 8.96
CA LEU A 20 1.94 -29.55 9.84
C LEU A 20 1.68 -28.26 9.04
N ALA A 21 0.55 -27.60 9.32
CA ALA A 21 0.37 -26.21 8.96
C ALA A 21 1.47 -25.46 9.71
N ILE A 22 2.59 -25.22 9.03
CA ILE A 22 3.60 -24.29 9.49
C ILE A 22 2.88 -22.95 9.52
N ASP A 23 2.69 -22.41 10.71
CA ASP A 23 2.12 -21.09 10.91
C ASP A 23 3.13 -20.07 10.39
N LEU A 24 3.07 -19.81 9.08
CA LEU A 24 3.94 -18.86 8.38
C LEU A 24 3.84 -17.44 8.96
N ALA A 25 2.88 -17.16 9.85
CA ALA A 25 2.77 -15.90 10.56
C ALA A 25 3.79 -15.77 11.70
N GLU A 26 4.23 -16.88 12.31
CA GLU A 26 5.19 -16.86 13.44
C GLU A 26 6.64 -16.65 12.97
N GLU A 27 6.93 -16.90 11.69
CA GLU A 27 8.28 -16.78 11.11
C GLU A 27 8.51 -15.44 10.39
N VAL A 28 7.54 -14.52 10.37
CA VAL A 28 7.72 -13.18 9.78
C VAL A 28 8.56 -12.33 10.74
N PRO A 29 9.77 -11.88 10.36
CA PRO A 29 10.57 -11.03 11.22
C PRO A 29 9.80 -9.74 11.56
N SER A 30 9.78 -9.36 12.85
CA SER A 30 9.19 -8.08 13.23
C SER A 30 10.02 -6.95 12.62
N PHE A 31 9.44 -6.21 11.69
CA PHE A 31 10.09 -5.08 11.06
C PHE A 31 9.71 -3.79 11.77
N HIS A 32 10.71 -3.09 12.34
CA HIS A 32 10.50 -1.79 12.95
C HIS A 32 10.68 -0.70 11.89
N VAL A 33 9.62 0.05 11.59
CA VAL A 33 9.71 1.24 10.72
C VAL A 33 10.09 2.44 11.59
N PRO A 34 11.23 3.11 11.34
CA PRO A 34 11.60 4.33 12.06
C PRO A 34 10.54 5.43 11.90
N VAL A 35 10.21 6.12 12.99
CA VAL A 35 9.23 7.22 13.03
C VAL A 35 9.95 8.55 13.24
N PHE A 36 9.67 9.54 12.38
CA PHE A 36 10.21 10.90 12.49
C PHE A 36 9.06 11.90 12.67
N ASN A 37 9.25 12.88 13.56
CA ASN A 37 8.29 13.98 13.70
C ASN A 37 8.45 14.95 12.52
N TYR A 38 7.37 15.07 11.72
CA TYR A 38 7.33 15.87 10.50
C TYR A 38 7.73 17.33 10.73
N GLU A 39 7.30 17.93 11.84
CA GLU A 39 7.57 19.35 12.17
C GLU A 39 9.06 19.65 12.43
N THR A 40 9.87 18.61 12.65
CA THR A 40 11.27 18.73 13.07
C THR A 40 12.26 18.13 12.07
N LEU A 41 11.81 17.75 10.87
CA LEU A 41 12.61 17.01 9.89
C LEU A 41 13.92 17.70 9.51
N THR A 42 13.92 19.03 9.43
CA THR A 42 15.08 19.84 9.04
C THR A 42 15.92 20.31 10.23
N THR A 43 15.59 19.89 11.46
CA THR A 43 16.23 20.40 12.67
C THR A 43 17.43 19.54 13.10
N GLY A 44 18.53 20.19 13.46
CA GLY A 44 19.72 19.54 14.02
C GLY A 44 20.23 18.41 13.13
N ASN A 45 20.46 17.23 13.74
CA ASN A 45 20.96 16.05 13.03
C ASN A 45 19.86 15.15 12.44
N THR A 46 18.60 15.60 12.42
CA THR A 46 17.47 14.81 11.90
C THR A 46 17.64 14.43 10.43
N PRO A 47 18.09 15.32 9.52
CA PRO A 47 18.37 14.97 8.13
C PRO A 47 19.24 13.71 7.96
N TYR A 48 20.38 13.65 8.64
CA TYR A 48 21.29 12.49 8.56
C TYR A 48 20.67 11.22 9.13
N LYS A 49 19.87 11.32 10.20
CA LYS A 49 19.14 10.16 10.76
C LYS A 49 18.09 9.62 9.79
N VAL A 50 17.41 10.50 9.08
CA VAL A 50 16.44 10.12 8.02
C VAL A 50 17.17 9.39 6.89
N LEU A 51 18.31 9.93 6.42
CA LEU A 51 19.14 9.28 5.41
C LEU A 51 19.61 7.88 5.87
N ASP A 52 20.11 7.76 7.10
CA ASP A 52 20.59 6.47 7.64
C ASP A 52 19.47 5.43 7.74
N ALA A 53 18.27 5.84 8.17
CA ALA A 53 17.09 4.98 8.20
C ALA A 53 16.71 4.49 6.80
N LEU A 54 16.71 5.37 5.80
CA LEU A 54 16.40 5.00 4.42
C LEU A 54 17.46 4.09 3.80
N LYS A 55 18.75 4.27 4.12
CA LYS A 55 19.82 3.35 3.68
C LYS A 55 19.66 1.95 4.25
N LYS A 56 19.23 1.85 5.51
CA LYS A 56 19.06 0.57 6.23
C LYS A 56 17.81 -0.18 5.77
N ASP A 57 16.67 0.50 5.80
CA ASP A 57 15.35 -0.12 5.80
C ASP A 57 14.50 0.27 4.58
N ARG A 58 14.90 1.35 3.86
CA ARG A 58 14.22 1.92 2.67
C ARG A 58 12.78 2.37 2.92
N ILE A 59 12.35 2.39 4.16
CA ILE A 59 11.04 2.87 4.58
C ILE A 59 11.18 3.61 5.90
N ILE A 60 10.44 4.70 6.01
CA ILE A 60 10.30 5.53 7.19
C ILE A 60 8.83 5.89 7.34
N SER A 61 8.47 6.38 8.51
CA SER A 61 7.12 6.90 8.78
C SER A 61 7.20 8.27 9.43
N PHE A 62 6.12 9.04 9.27
CA PHE A 62 6.01 10.38 9.85
C PHE A 62 4.91 10.43 10.89
N SER A 63 5.19 11.11 11.99
CA SER A 63 4.17 11.57 12.95
C SER A 63 3.96 13.09 12.79
N ASN A 64 2.81 13.56 13.28
CA ASN A 64 2.45 14.99 13.31
C ASN A 64 2.48 15.68 11.93
N VAL A 65 2.10 14.98 10.86
CA VAL A 65 1.86 15.62 9.57
C VAL A 65 0.61 16.51 9.68
N PRO A 66 0.71 17.82 9.44
CA PRO A 66 -0.41 18.74 9.59
C PRO A 66 -1.63 18.31 8.78
N SER A 67 -2.80 18.31 9.41
CA SER A 67 -4.10 18.00 8.78
C SER A 67 -4.23 16.60 8.14
N TYR A 68 -3.25 15.71 8.29
CA TYR A 68 -3.24 14.41 7.61
C TYR A 68 -4.44 13.55 7.95
N SER A 69 -4.75 13.37 9.24
CA SER A 69 -5.91 12.56 9.64
C SER A 69 -7.20 13.10 9.05
N GLN A 70 -7.44 14.40 9.17
CA GLN A 70 -8.67 15.03 8.70
C GLN A 70 -8.86 14.90 7.19
N ILE A 71 -7.82 15.21 6.41
CA ILE A 71 -7.89 15.17 4.95
C ILE A 71 -7.98 13.72 4.46
N ARG A 72 -7.21 12.81 5.06
CA ARG A 72 -7.28 11.38 4.76
C ARG A 72 -8.67 10.81 5.00
N ASP A 73 -9.28 11.14 6.14
CA ASP A 73 -10.61 10.63 6.48
C ASP A 73 -11.68 11.22 5.54
N SER A 74 -11.57 12.52 5.21
CA SER A 74 -12.44 13.15 4.23
C SER A 74 -12.34 12.49 2.86
N TYR A 75 -11.12 12.19 2.41
CA TYR A 75 -10.88 11.47 1.15
C TYR A 75 -11.45 10.05 1.16
N HIS A 76 -11.18 9.27 2.21
CA HIS A 76 -11.70 7.90 2.29
C HIS A 76 -13.22 7.86 2.39
N ASN A 77 -13.84 8.79 3.11
CA ASN A 77 -15.29 8.89 3.21
C ASN A 77 -15.92 9.25 1.85
N MET A 78 -15.36 10.23 1.14
CA MET A 78 -15.82 10.62 -0.20
C MET A 78 -15.64 9.47 -1.21
N ALA A 79 -14.48 8.80 -1.20
CA ALA A 79 -14.21 7.66 -2.08
C ALA A 79 -15.14 6.48 -1.80
N ALA A 80 -15.40 6.16 -0.52
CA ALA A 80 -16.32 5.11 -0.14
C ALA A 80 -17.77 5.43 -0.56
N ALA A 81 -18.23 6.66 -0.31
CA ALA A 81 -19.56 7.11 -0.72
C ALA A 81 -19.73 7.04 -2.24
N CYS A 82 -18.73 7.53 -2.99
CA CYS A 82 -18.72 7.47 -4.46
C CYS A 82 -18.77 6.03 -4.98
N ALA A 83 -17.96 5.12 -4.41
CA ALA A 83 -17.93 3.73 -4.82
C ALA A 83 -19.28 3.04 -4.63
N VAL A 84 -19.96 3.31 -3.51
CA VAL A 84 -21.30 2.76 -3.23
C VAL A 84 -22.36 3.37 -4.15
N SER A 85 -22.35 4.69 -4.36
CA SER A 85 -23.35 5.34 -5.20
C SER A 85 -23.21 4.98 -6.69
N ALA A 86 -21.98 4.74 -7.15
CA ALA A 86 -21.69 4.43 -8.55
C ALA A 86 -21.77 2.94 -8.89
N GLN A 87 -21.97 2.06 -7.91
CA GLN A 87 -21.82 0.61 -8.09
C GLN A 87 -22.75 0.02 -9.18
N ASP A 88 -23.98 0.53 -9.29
CA ASP A 88 -24.99 -0.02 -10.21
C ASP A 88 -24.79 0.49 -11.64
N ALA A 89 -24.23 1.70 -11.80
CA ALA A 89 -23.86 2.26 -13.09
C ALA A 89 -22.57 1.63 -13.67
N ASN A 90 -21.79 0.94 -12.82
CA ASN A 90 -20.55 0.26 -13.17
C ASN A 90 -19.62 1.07 -14.10
N PRO A 91 -19.25 2.31 -13.72
CA PRO A 91 -18.43 3.16 -14.56
C PRO A 91 -17.00 2.62 -14.68
N ASN A 92 -16.29 2.99 -15.75
CA ASN A 92 -14.94 2.49 -16.05
C ASN A 92 -13.89 2.75 -14.94
N PHE A 93 -14.09 3.79 -14.13
CA PHE A 93 -13.20 4.08 -13.00
C PHE A 93 -13.44 3.16 -11.80
N LEU A 94 -14.55 2.43 -11.74
CA LEU A 94 -14.93 1.62 -10.59
C LEU A 94 -14.68 0.14 -10.90
N HIS A 95 -13.67 -0.41 -10.24
CA HIS A 95 -13.37 -1.84 -10.28
C HIS A 95 -14.01 -2.54 -9.09
N HIS A 96 -14.32 -3.82 -9.24
CA HIS A 96 -14.83 -4.61 -8.13
C HIS A 96 -14.27 -6.04 -8.13
N LYS A 97 -14.19 -6.62 -6.94
CA LYS A 97 -13.90 -8.03 -6.72
C LYS A 97 -14.93 -8.62 -5.77
N THR A 98 -15.54 -9.73 -6.16
CA THR A 98 -16.36 -10.54 -5.25
C THR A 98 -15.45 -11.39 -4.38
N LEU A 99 -15.63 -11.31 -3.06
CA LEU A 99 -14.91 -12.08 -2.05
C LEU A 99 -15.56 -13.46 -1.86
N THR A 100 -14.89 -14.34 -1.12
CA THR A 100 -15.31 -15.74 -0.90
C THR A 100 -16.66 -15.86 -0.18
N ASP A 101 -17.02 -14.85 0.62
CA ASP A 101 -18.30 -14.73 1.33
C ASP A 101 -19.40 -14.05 0.49
N GLY A 102 -19.11 -13.72 -0.77
CA GLY A 102 -20.03 -13.01 -1.67
C GLY A 102 -20.02 -11.49 -1.51
N ALA A 103 -19.26 -10.92 -0.57
CA ALA A 103 -19.14 -9.48 -0.44
C ALA A 103 -18.43 -8.86 -1.64
N LYS A 104 -18.87 -7.67 -2.09
CA LYS A 104 -18.19 -6.93 -3.17
C LYS A 104 -17.24 -5.90 -2.57
N ARG A 105 -15.96 -5.99 -2.92
CA ARG A 105 -14.97 -4.95 -2.66
C ARG A 105 -14.85 -4.06 -3.89
N TYR A 106 -15.19 -2.78 -3.73
CA TYR A 106 -15.04 -1.77 -4.77
C TYR A 106 -13.72 -1.01 -4.64
N VAL A 107 -13.14 -0.63 -5.77
CA VAL A 107 -11.91 0.13 -5.87
C VAL A 107 -12.08 1.20 -6.95
N ILE A 108 -11.89 2.46 -6.57
CA ILE A 108 -11.81 3.57 -7.53
C ILE A 108 -10.40 3.58 -8.10
N SER A 109 -10.29 3.57 -9.43
CA SER A 109 -9.05 3.81 -10.14
C SER A 109 -8.64 5.27 -9.94
N ALA A 110 -7.65 5.46 -9.07
CA ALA A 110 -7.00 6.73 -8.82
C ALA A 110 -5.56 6.61 -9.30
N THR A 111 -5.19 7.41 -10.31
CA THR A 111 -3.80 7.62 -10.69
C THR A 111 -3.14 8.60 -9.73
N SER A 112 -1.81 8.63 -9.65
CA SER A 112 -1.04 9.64 -8.91
C SER A 112 -0.04 10.31 -9.84
N GLY A 113 0.44 11.52 -9.51
CA GLY A 113 1.38 12.26 -10.36
C GLY A 113 0.69 12.95 -11.55
N GLN A 114 1.32 12.98 -12.72
CA GLN A 114 0.86 13.79 -13.86
C GLN A 114 -0.57 13.45 -14.33
N ASP A 115 -0.98 12.18 -14.23
CA ASP A 115 -2.30 11.71 -14.67
C ASP A 115 -3.40 11.84 -13.59
N ALA A 116 -3.05 12.27 -12.37
CA ALA A 116 -3.96 12.35 -11.23
C ALA A 116 -5.21 13.19 -11.52
N ASN A 117 -5.03 14.31 -12.22
CA ASN A 117 -6.11 15.26 -12.50
C ASN A 117 -7.15 14.69 -13.47
N ALA A 118 -6.73 13.94 -14.50
CA ALA A 118 -7.65 13.39 -15.49
C ALA A 118 -8.56 12.31 -14.88
N ALA A 119 -8.01 11.43 -14.04
CA ALA A 119 -8.79 10.43 -13.32
C ALA A 119 -9.79 11.09 -12.34
N ALA A 120 -9.34 12.09 -11.58
CA ALA A 120 -10.19 12.81 -10.63
C ALA A 120 -11.35 13.53 -11.32
N ILE A 121 -11.10 14.20 -12.46
CA ILE A 121 -12.15 14.85 -13.27
C ILE A 121 -13.18 13.83 -13.74
N THR A 122 -12.74 12.66 -14.22
CA THR A 122 -13.63 11.61 -14.70
C THR A 122 -14.54 11.10 -13.58
N THR A 123 -13.97 10.80 -12.40
CA THR A 123 -14.74 10.35 -11.24
C THR A 123 -15.72 11.42 -10.75
N ASP A 124 -15.33 12.69 -10.79
CA ASP A 124 -16.15 13.82 -10.35
C ASP A 124 -17.44 13.99 -11.16
N THR A 125 -17.44 13.61 -12.44
CA THR A 125 -18.67 13.60 -13.25
C THR A 125 -19.77 12.69 -12.69
N THR A 126 -19.39 11.62 -11.99
CA THR A 126 -20.30 10.67 -11.34
C THR A 126 -20.49 11.01 -9.86
N CYS A 127 -19.46 11.55 -9.23
CA CYS A 127 -19.41 11.83 -7.80
C CYS A 127 -18.96 13.29 -7.57
N PRO A 128 -19.87 14.28 -7.67
CA PRO A 128 -19.51 15.68 -7.55
C PRO A 128 -18.82 16.00 -6.22
N GLY A 129 -17.70 16.71 -6.29
CA GLY A 129 -16.88 17.06 -5.12
C GLY A 129 -15.76 16.05 -4.83
N TYR A 130 -15.72 14.92 -5.54
CA TYR A 130 -14.63 13.96 -5.43
C TYR A 130 -13.29 14.60 -5.82
N LYS A 131 -13.27 15.38 -6.92
CA LYS A 131 -12.03 15.99 -7.42
C LYS A 131 -11.40 16.89 -6.37
N ASP A 132 -12.17 17.75 -5.72
CA ASP A 132 -11.64 18.72 -4.76
C ASP A 132 -11.01 18.04 -3.53
N ILE A 133 -11.66 17.00 -3.02
CA ILE A 133 -11.13 16.23 -1.88
C ILE A 133 -9.91 15.40 -2.29
N TYR A 134 -9.95 14.79 -3.47
CA TYR A 134 -8.81 14.06 -4.03
C TYR A 134 -7.60 14.98 -4.21
N THR A 135 -7.78 16.18 -4.77
CA THR A 135 -6.72 17.17 -4.94
C THR A 135 -6.13 17.60 -3.60
N GLN A 136 -6.96 17.86 -2.58
CA GLN A 136 -6.47 18.20 -1.24
C GLN A 136 -5.59 17.08 -0.65
N PHE A 137 -6.01 15.83 -0.78
CA PHE A 137 -5.23 14.70 -0.28
C PHE A 137 -3.93 14.51 -1.08
N SER A 138 -3.98 14.57 -2.41
CA SER A 138 -2.79 14.45 -3.26
C SER A 138 -1.79 15.57 -3.00
N SER A 139 -2.22 16.82 -2.91
CA SER A 139 -1.34 17.95 -2.58
C SER A 139 -0.71 17.80 -1.20
N LEU A 140 -1.42 17.26 -0.22
CA LEU A 140 -0.85 16.96 1.10
C LEU A 140 0.28 15.93 1.00
N LEU A 141 0.06 14.83 0.26
CA LEU A 141 1.09 13.81 0.06
C LEU A 141 2.30 14.36 -0.70
N GLU A 142 2.07 15.18 -1.74
CA GLU A 142 3.15 15.85 -2.49
C GLU A 142 3.98 16.76 -1.58
N MET A 143 3.36 17.55 -0.71
CA MET A 143 4.07 18.37 0.28
C MET A 143 4.94 17.53 1.23
N VAL A 144 4.41 16.39 1.69
CA VAL A 144 5.19 15.46 2.53
C VAL A 144 6.40 14.93 1.75
N VAL A 145 6.21 14.45 0.52
CA VAL A 145 7.29 13.93 -0.33
C VAL A 145 8.35 15.00 -0.60
N LEU A 146 7.94 16.22 -0.92
CA LEU A 146 8.84 17.36 -1.11
C LEU A 146 9.66 17.65 0.16
N SER A 147 9.03 17.57 1.33
CA SER A 147 9.72 17.78 2.62
C SER A 147 10.78 16.72 2.88
N VAL A 148 10.53 15.47 2.47
CA VAL A 148 11.56 14.41 2.51
C VAL A 148 12.71 14.74 1.58
N GLY A 149 12.42 15.16 0.34
CA GLY A 149 13.44 15.62 -0.62
C GLY A 149 14.32 16.72 -0.01
N THR A 150 13.71 17.80 0.46
CA THR A 150 14.43 18.91 1.13
C THR A 150 15.22 18.45 2.36
N THR A 151 14.70 17.49 3.13
CA THR A 151 15.41 16.93 4.28
C THR A 151 16.66 16.16 3.84
N LEU A 152 16.57 15.39 2.75
CA LEU A 152 17.71 14.65 2.21
C LEU A 152 18.71 15.58 1.53
N ASP A 153 18.26 16.64 0.86
CA ASP A 153 19.13 17.65 0.24
C ASP A 153 19.99 18.40 1.27
N ALA A 154 19.57 18.44 2.54
CA ALA A 154 20.37 18.96 3.65
C ALA A 154 21.48 17.97 4.13
N THR A 155 21.69 16.87 3.41
CA THR A 155 22.73 15.86 3.70
C THR A 155 23.59 15.61 2.47
N ASP A 156 24.69 14.87 2.65
CA ASP A 156 25.56 14.43 1.56
C ASP A 156 25.33 12.95 1.24
N PHE A 157 24.78 12.65 0.06
CA PHE A 157 24.65 11.30 -0.44
C PHE A 157 24.77 11.23 -1.97
N THR A 158 25.08 10.02 -2.45
CA THR A 158 25.01 9.69 -3.86
C THR A 158 24.04 8.53 -4.07
N MET A 159 23.29 8.57 -5.16
CA MET A 159 22.38 7.51 -5.55
C MET A 159 22.47 7.22 -7.04
N LYS A 160 21.88 6.10 -7.45
CA LYS A 160 21.68 5.76 -8.86
C LYS A 160 20.26 6.08 -9.26
N ASP A 161 20.07 6.84 -10.33
CA ASP A 161 18.75 7.05 -10.91
C ASP A 161 18.25 5.78 -11.63
N SER A 162 17.05 5.86 -12.22
CA SER A 162 16.45 4.76 -12.99
C SER A 162 17.24 4.36 -14.25
N TYR A 163 18.22 5.16 -14.67
CA TYR A 163 19.11 4.90 -15.80
C TYR A 163 20.53 4.50 -15.37
N GLY A 164 20.76 4.32 -14.06
CA GLY A 164 22.06 3.94 -13.50
C GLY A 164 23.08 5.08 -13.42
N GLN A 165 22.68 6.33 -13.65
CA GLN A 165 23.53 7.50 -13.52
C GLN A 165 23.72 7.87 -12.05
N THR A 166 24.93 8.28 -11.67
CA THR A 166 25.17 8.78 -10.31
C THR A 166 24.60 10.19 -10.17
N VAL A 167 23.74 10.38 -9.18
CA VAL A 167 23.20 11.68 -8.76
C VAL A 167 23.67 11.95 -7.34
N SER A 168 24.14 13.17 -7.07
CA SER A 168 24.58 13.62 -5.75
C SER A 168 23.58 14.64 -5.20
N SER A 169 23.37 14.65 -3.88
CA SER A 169 22.78 15.81 -3.20
C SER A 169 23.85 16.90 -3.08
N HIS A 170 23.70 17.98 -3.85
CA HIS A 170 24.53 19.18 -3.75
C HIS A 170 23.61 20.40 -3.81
#